data_AF-A0A6C0BWR3-F1
#
_entry.id   AF-A0A6C0BWR3-F1
#
_cell.length_a   1.000
_cell.length_b   1.000
_cell.length_c   1.000
_cell.angle_alpha   90.00
_cell.angle_beta   90.00
_cell.angle_gamma   90.00
#
_symmetry.space_group_name_H-M   'P 1'
#
loop_
_entity.id
_entity.type
_entity.pdbx_description
1 polymer ?
#
loop_
_entity_poly.entity_id
_entity_poly.type
_entity_poly.pdbx_seq_one_letter_code
_entity_poly.pdbx_strand_id
1 'polypeptide(L)'
;MKEKIIKFKKGPFPKKYTAMVENKQTKKTRKIHFGDRRYEQYKDRTPLKLYKSKNHGTRKRMQNYFSRHSGTKNRGAAIKKEIRKGKGYFTPKILSHKFLW
;
A
#
# COMPACT_ATOMS: atom_id res chain seq x y z
N MET A 1 -7.30 10.12 -8.35
CA MET A 1 -7.36 8.64 -8.42
C MET A 1 -8.52 8.23 -9.30
N LYS A 2 -8.27 7.38 -10.30
CA LYS A 2 -9.27 6.83 -11.23
C LYS A 2 -10.00 5.60 -10.65
N GLU A 3 -9.42 4.98 -9.64
CA GLU A 3 -10.00 3.84 -8.92
C GLU A 3 -10.37 4.20 -7.48
N LYS A 4 -11.30 3.45 -6.90
CA LYS A 4 -11.59 3.44 -5.45
C LYS A 4 -11.37 2.02 -4.89
N ILE A 5 -10.95 1.93 -3.63
CA ILE A 5 -10.85 0.65 -2.92
C ILE A 5 -12.23 0.32 -2.37
N ILE A 6 -12.75 -0.86 -2.69
CA ILE A 6 -14.08 -1.30 -2.25
C ILE A 6 -14.01 -2.30 -1.08
N LYS A 7 -12.96 -3.12 -1.00
CA LYS A 7 -12.83 -4.14 0.03
C LYS A 7 -11.37 -4.51 0.27
N PHE A 8 -11.05 -4.84 1.51
CA PHE A 8 -9.82 -5.53 1.88
C PHE A 8 -10.13 -6.98 2.24
N LYS A 9 -9.21 -7.88 1.89
CA LYS A 9 -9.22 -9.29 2.31
C LYS A 9 -7.80 -9.69 2.73
N LYS A 10 -7.68 -10.77 3.51
CA LYS A 10 -6.39 -11.45 3.72
C LYS A 10 -5.82 -11.87 2.35
N GLY A 11 -4.53 -11.65 2.15
CA GLY A 11 -3.84 -12.00 0.91
C GLY A 11 -3.51 -13.49 0.82
N PRO A 12 -3.26 -14.02 -0.40
CA PRO A 12 -2.61 -15.32 -0.56
C PRO A 12 -1.16 -15.26 -0.07
N PHE A 13 -0.56 -16.39 0.31
CA PHE A 13 0.88 -16.41 0.64
C PHE A 13 1.70 -16.07 -0.63
N PRO A 14 2.78 -15.27 -0.53
CA PRO A 14 3.35 -14.63 0.67
C PRO A 14 2.76 -13.25 0.98
N LYS A 15 1.75 -12.78 0.24
CA LYS A 15 1.18 -11.43 0.39
C LYS A 15 0.41 -11.26 1.71
N LYS A 16 0.41 -10.04 2.24
CA LYS A 16 -0.37 -9.72 3.46
C LYS A 16 -1.85 -9.54 3.12
N TYR A 17 -2.13 -8.68 2.15
CA TYR A 17 -3.49 -8.24 1.85
C TYR A 17 -3.81 -8.31 0.37
N THR A 18 -5.10 -8.43 0.08
CA THR A 18 -5.69 -8.18 -1.23
C THR A 18 -6.62 -6.98 -1.12
N ALA A 19 -6.36 -5.94 -1.89
CA ALA A 19 -7.32 -4.86 -2.10
C ALA A 19 -8.14 -5.17 -3.35
N MET A 20 -9.46 -5.14 -3.23
CA MET A 20 -10.35 -5.09 -4.38
C MET A 20 -10.55 -3.62 -4.74
N VAL A 21 -10.26 -3.27 -5.99
CA VAL A 21 -10.40 -1.90 -6.50
C VAL A 21 -11.37 -1.88 -7.66
N GLU A 22 -12.11 -0.77 -7.77
CA GLU A 22 -13.09 -0.53 -8.82
C GLU A 22 -12.68 0.71 -9.61
N ASN A 23 -12.69 0.60 -10.94
CA ASN A 23 -12.56 1.75 -11.83
C ASN A 23 -13.83 2.62 -11.74
N LYS A 24 -13.68 3.91 -11.43
CA LYS A 24 -14.82 4.80 -11.21
C LYS A 24 -15.69 5.02 -12.45
N GLN A 25 -15.11 4.96 -13.65
CA GLN A 25 -15.78 5.15 -14.92
C GLN A 25 -16.40 3.84 -15.41
N THR A 26 -15.59 2.79 -15.59
CA THR A 26 -16.05 1.54 -16.22
C THR A 26 -16.72 0.56 -15.28
N LYS A 27 -16.68 0.83 -13.95
CA LYS A 27 -17.15 -0.07 -12.87
C LYS A 27 -16.49 -1.45 -12.83
N LYS A 28 -15.53 -1.73 -13.71
CA LYS A 28 -14.75 -2.97 -13.69
C LYS A 28 -13.94 -3.06 -12.41
N THR A 29 -13.91 -4.25 -11.81
CA THR A 29 -13.17 -4.52 -10.58
C THR A 29 -11.94 -5.37 -10.85
N ARG A 30 -10.89 -5.19 -10.04
CA ARG A 30 -9.71 -6.05 -10.06
C ARG A 30 -9.11 -6.21 -8.66
N LYS A 31 -8.31 -7.25 -8.49
CA LYS A 31 -7.62 -7.58 -7.24
C LYS A 31 -6.17 -7.10 -7.31
N ILE A 32 -5.68 -6.52 -6.21
CA ILE A 32 -4.28 -6.12 -6.07
C ILE A 32 -3.75 -6.70 -4.77
N HIS A 33 -2.76 -7.58 -4.88
CA HIS A 33 -2.08 -8.14 -3.71
C HIS A 33 -0.90 -7.25 -3.30
N PHE A 34 -0.75 -6.97 -2.00
CA PHE A 34 0.33 -6.11 -1.50
C PHE A 34 0.81 -6.50 -0.09
N GLY A 35 2.00 -5.99 0.26
CA GLY A 35 2.76 -6.41 1.44
C GLY A 35 3.29 -7.84 1.30
N ASP A 36 4.20 -8.21 2.19
CA ASP A 36 4.71 -9.59 2.31
C ASP A 36 4.74 -9.98 3.78
N ARG A 37 4.01 -11.05 4.13
CA ARG A 37 3.77 -11.45 5.51
C ARG A 37 5.02 -11.92 6.24
N ARG A 38 6.11 -12.23 5.53
CA ARG A 38 7.39 -12.62 6.11
C ARG A 38 8.11 -11.44 6.76
N TYR A 39 7.88 -10.22 6.28
CA TYR A 39 8.57 -9.02 6.76
C TYR A 39 7.72 -8.15 7.68
N GLU A 40 8.42 -7.34 8.49
CA GLU A 40 7.85 -6.26 9.30
C GLU A 40 7.41 -5.06 8.44
N GLN A 41 6.62 -4.18 9.04
CA GLN A 41 6.20 -2.92 8.44
C GLN A 41 6.22 -1.78 9.46
N TYR A 42 6.15 -0.53 9.02
CA TYR A 42 6.10 0.60 9.94
C TYR A 42 4.82 0.61 10.76
N LYS A 43 3.67 0.60 10.08
CA LYS A 43 2.35 0.60 10.72
C LYS A 43 1.31 0.06 9.75
N ASP A 44 0.62 -1.00 10.17
CA ASP A 44 -0.57 -1.51 9.51
C ASP A 44 -1.75 -0.56 9.73
N ARG A 45 -2.07 0.19 8.67
CA ARG A 45 -3.17 1.15 8.57
C ARG A 45 -4.31 0.60 7.72
N THR A 46 -4.30 -0.68 7.36
CA THR A 46 -5.46 -1.28 6.70
C THR A 46 -6.66 -1.32 7.67
N PRO A 47 -7.91 -1.36 7.17
CA PRO A 47 -9.07 -1.53 8.03
C PRO A 47 -9.05 -2.84 8.84
N LEU A 48 -8.44 -3.90 8.29
CA LEU A 48 -8.43 -5.24 8.91
C LEU A 48 -7.37 -5.40 10.01
N LYS A 49 -6.22 -4.71 9.91
CA LYS A 49 -5.12 -4.74 10.89
C LYS A 49 -4.61 -6.14 11.30
N LEU A 50 -4.80 -7.14 10.44
CA LEU A 50 -4.41 -8.55 10.67
C LEU A 50 -2.91 -8.75 10.97
N TYR A 51 -2.05 -7.83 10.54
CA TYR A 51 -0.60 -7.94 10.75
C TYR A 51 -0.06 -6.87 11.70
N LYS A 52 -0.92 -6.22 12.51
CA LYS A 52 -0.51 -5.18 13.47
C LYS A 52 0.64 -5.61 14.39
N SER A 53 0.73 -6.89 14.73
CA SER A 53 1.83 -7.46 15.54
C SER A 53 3.21 -7.34 14.89
N LYS A 54 3.29 -7.15 13.56
CA LYS A 54 4.55 -6.96 12.81
C LYS A 54 4.91 -5.48 12.60
N ASN A 55 4.26 -4.57 13.33
CA ASN A 55 4.56 -3.14 13.26
C ASN A 55 5.80 -2.83 14.09
N HIS A 56 6.85 -2.29 13.46
CA HIS A 56 8.07 -1.90 14.17
C HIS A 56 8.06 -0.43 14.64
N GLY A 57 7.18 0.44 14.13
CA GLY A 57 7.01 1.82 14.61
C GLY A 57 8.19 2.80 14.39
N THR A 58 9.34 2.33 13.94
CA THR A 58 10.56 3.15 13.73
C THR A 58 10.44 4.12 12.55
N ARG A 59 10.37 5.43 12.84
CA ARG A 59 10.24 6.48 11.81
C ARG A 59 11.42 6.54 10.84
N LYS A 60 12.66 6.32 11.31
CA LYS A 60 13.87 6.27 10.47
C LYS A 60 13.78 5.17 9.40
N ARG A 61 13.33 3.96 9.76
CA ARG A 61 13.13 2.84 8.81
C ARG A 61 12.08 3.19 7.75
N MET A 62 10.98 3.83 8.15
CA MET A 62 9.95 4.31 7.22
C MET A 62 10.51 5.37 6.23
N GLN A 63 11.24 6.36 6.73
CA GLN A 63 11.86 7.38 5.87
C GLN A 63 12.87 6.78 4.90
N ASN A 64 13.70 5.84 5.36
CA ASN A 64 14.66 5.13 4.50
C ASN A 64 13.95 4.29 3.43
N TYR A 65 12.84 3.65 3.78
CA TYR A 65 11.99 2.94 2.82
C TYR A 65 11.50 3.88 1.71
N PHE A 66 10.90 5.02 2.07
CA PHE A 66 10.43 5.99 1.07
C PHE A 66 11.59 6.61 0.26
N SER A 67 12.74 6.85 0.88
CA SER A 67 13.92 7.38 0.18
C SER A 67 14.40 6.41 -0.89
N ARG A 68 14.52 5.12 -0.57
CA ARG A 68 14.94 4.10 -1.55
C ARG A 68 13.92 3.90 -2.67
N HIS A 69 12.64 3.84 -2.31
CA HIS A 69 11.61 3.46 -3.27
C HIS A 69 11.02 4.63 -4.06
N SER A 70 11.04 5.85 -3.54
CA SER A 70 10.47 7.04 -4.21
C SER A 70 11.44 8.23 -4.29
N GLY A 71 12.65 8.14 -3.75
CA GLY A 71 13.63 9.23 -3.77
C GLY A 71 13.29 10.38 -2.82
N THR A 72 12.41 10.16 -1.83
CA THR A 72 12.07 11.18 -0.84
C THR A 72 11.76 10.55 0.51
N LYS A 73 12.14 11.21 1.61
CA LYS A 73 11.81 10.76 2.98
C LYS A 73 10.36 11.09 3.36
N ASN A 74 9.69 11.98 2.63
CA ASN A 74 8.33 12.41 2.94
C ASN A 74 7.29 11.44 2.37
N ARG A 75 6.50 10.79 3.24
CA ARG A 75 5.45 9.83 2.87
C ARG A 75 4.40 10.42 1.92
N GLY A 76 3.93 11.64 2.18
CA GLY A 76 2.92 12.30 1.35
C GLY A 76 3.44 12.58 -0.05
N ALA A 77 4.67 13.10 -0.16
CA ALA A 77 5.34 13.34 -1.43
C ALA A 77 5.57 12.02 -2.21
N ALA A 78 6.03 10.97 -1.52
CA ALA A 78 6.21 9.64 -2.11
C ALA A 78 4.90 9.10 -2.68
N ILE A 79 3.79 9.15 -1.92
CA ILE A 79 2.49 8.68 -2.39
C ILE A 79 2.01 9.48 -3.61
N LYS A 80 2.11 10.82 -3.57
CA LYS A 80 1.72 11.67 -4.70
C LYS A 80 2.54 11.35 -5.96
N LYS A 81 3.86 11.16 -5.82
CA LYS A 81 4.77 10.76 -6.90
C LYS A 81 4.38 9.44 -7.53
N GLU A 82 4.14 8.40 -6.72
CA GLU A 82 3.74 7.09 -7.23
C GLU A 82 2.35 7.10 -7.90
N ILE A 83 1.40 7.89 -7.37
CA ILE A 83 0.08 8.06 -8.01
C ILE A 83 0.21 8.71 -9.39
N ARG A 84 1.07 9.73 -9.53
CA ARG A 84 1.36 10.37 -10.82
C ARG A 84 1.98 9.38 -11.80
N LYS A 85 3.02 8.64 -11.36
CA LYS A 85 3.67 7.58 -12.16
C LYS A 85 2.69 6.50 -12.60
N GLY A 86 1.77 6.10 -11.73
CA GLY A 86 0.73 5.11 -12.01
C GLY A 86 -0.49 5.65 -12.76
N LYS A 87 -0.44 6.87 -13.33
CA LYS A 87 -1.54 7.51 -14.07
C LYS A 87 -2.88 7.53 -13.32
N GLY A 88 -2.82 7.56 -11.98
CA GLY A 88 -4.00 7.59 -11.11
C GLY A 88 -4.64 6.22 -10.79
N TYR A 89 -4.02 5.10 -11.18
CA TYR A 89 -4.44 3.74 -10.82
C TYR A 89 -3.69 3.22 -9.59
N PHE A 90 -4.33 2.36 -8.80
CA PHE A 90 -3.67 1.70 -7.68
C PHE A 90 -2.65 0.68 -8.17
N THR A 91 -1.50 0.66 -7.50
CA THR A 91 -0.45 -0.35 -7.67
C THR A 91 -0.13 -0.97 -6.30
N PRO A 92 0.48 -2.17 -6.26
CA PRO A 92 0.92 -2.77 -4.99
C PRO A 92 1.80 -1.83 -4.16
N LYS A 93 2.66 -1.04 -4.83
CA LYS A 93 3.54 -0.06 -4.19
C LYS A 93 2.76 1.09 -3.55
N ILE A 94 1.80 1.68 -4.26
CA ILE A 94 0.92 2.73 -3.71
C ILE A 94 0.17 2.20 -2.48
N LEU A 95 -0.35 0.97 -2.54
CA LEU A 95 -1.04 0.35 -1.41
C LEU A 95 -0.09 0.13 -0.22
N SER A 96 1.12 -0.40 -0.46
CA SER A 96 2.13 -0.54 0.59
C SER A 96 2.53 0.80 1.21
N HIS A 97 2.71 1.86 0.41
CA HIS A 97 3.01 3.22 0.88
C HIS A 97 1.87 3.86 1.66
N LYS A 98 0.62 3.52 1.33
CA LYS A 98 -0.54 4.06 2.04
C LYS A 98 -0.79 3.30 3.34
N PHE A 99 -0.66 1.98 3.32
CA PHE A 99 -1.21 1.15 4.38
C PHE A 99 -0.20 0.43 5.26
N LEU A 100 1.06 0.26 4.83
CA LEU A 100 2.05 -0.51 5.60
C LEU A 100 3.27 0.32 6.00
N TRP A 101 3.69 1.25 5.13
CA TRP A 101 4.81 2.16 5.34
C TRP A 101 4.29 3.57 5.65
#